data_AF-A0A8C6SBI3-F1
#
_entry.id   AF-A0A8C6SBI3-F1
#
_cell.length_a   1.000
_cell.length_b   1.000
_cell.length_c   1.000
_cell.angle_alpha   90.00
_cell.angle_beta   90.00
_cell.angle_gamma   90.00
#
_symmetry.space_group_name_H-M   'P 1'
#
loop_
_entity.id
_entity.type
_entity.pdbx_description
1 polymer ?
#
loop_
_entity_poly.entity_id
_entity_poly.type
_entity_poly.pdbx_seq_one_letter_code
_entity_poly.pdbx_strand_id
1 'polypeptide(L)'
;MCAGGVACVGPVSQSSFLRNMGIEARLQVLLRSSAGDASRAQLLRSYHMLTDPQQMGERFQFFGILPLSRVQEPRPQSGLTLEKNRRPAPLPVAGFSELTYS
;
A
#
# COMPACT_ATOMS: atom_id res chain seq x y z
N MET A 1 -16.78 10.18 9.68
CA MET A 1 -16.26 10.98 10.81
C MET A 1 -16.02 10.03 11.97
N CYS A 2 -14.83 10.05 12.56
CA CYS A 2 -14.57 9.31 13.79
C CYS A 2 -14.25 10.30 14.90
N ALA A 3 -14.93 10.11 16.03
CA ALA A 3 -14.88 10.99 17.19
C ALA A 3 -13.75 10.56 18.14
N GLY A 4 -13.46 11.36 19.16
CA GLY A 4 -12.57 10.96 20.26
C GLY A 4 -11.10 10.76 19.86
N GLY A 5 -10.58 11.54 18.89
CA GLY A 5 -9.16 11.44 18.49
C GLY A 5 -8.85 10.28 17.56
N VAL A 6 -9.85 9.72 16.90
CA VAL A 6 -9.72 8.65 15.90
C VAL A 6 -10.10 9.18 14.52
N ALA A 7 -9.31 8.86 13.50
CA ALA A 7 -9.63 9.07 12.10
C ALA A 7 -10.12 7.75 11.46
N CYS A 8 -11.11 7.87 10.60
CA CYS A 8 -11.56 6.76 9.77
C CYS A 8 -11.41 7.12 8.30
N VAL A 9 -10.83 6.19 7.53
CA VAL A 9 -10.47 6.37 6.12
C VAL A 9 -11.09 5.25 5.28
N GLY A 10 -11.60 5.61 4.10
CA GLY A 10 -12.37 4.73 3.23
C GLY A 10 -13.89 4.81 3.45
N PRO A 11 -14.67 3.81 3.01
CA PRO A 11 -14.20 2.58 2.35
C PRO A 11 -13.62 2.86 0.95
N VAL A 12 -12.70 2.00 0.50
CA VAL A 12 -12.22 1.94 -0.88
C VAL A 12 -12.30 0.51 -1.40
N SER A 13 -12.50 0.32 -2.70
CA SER A 13 -12.57 -1.03 -3.28
C SER A 13 -11.25 -1.78 -3.11
N GLN A 14 -11.33 -3.11 -2.94
CA GLN A 14 -10.16 -3.98 -2.85
C GLN A 14 -9.22 -3.78 -4.02
N SER A 15 -9.79 -3.63 -5.23
CA SER A 15 -9.03 -3.38 -6.44
C SER A 15 -8.19 -2.11 -6.30
N SER A 16 -8.80 -0.98 -5.94
CA SER A 16 -8.07 0.29 -5.76
C SER A 16 -7.03 0.20 -4.64
N PHE A 17 -7.39 -0.40 -3.51
CA PHE A 17 -6.48 -0.56 -2.37
C PHE A 17 -5.24 -1.36 -2.75
N LEU A 18 -5.40 -2.53 -3.38
CA LEU A 18 -4.28 -3.40 -3.75
C LEU A 18 -3.37 -2.76 -4.81
N ARG A 19 -3.94 -2.04 -5.79
CA ARG A 19 -3.17 -1.27 -6.78
C ARG A 19 -2.32 -0.19 -6.12
N ASN A 20 -2.91 0.59 -5.21
CA ASN A 20 -2.20 1.61 -4.46
C ASN A 20 -1.09 1.03 -3.57
N MET A 21 -1.20 -0.24 -3.16
CA MET A 21 -0.17 -0.98 -2.42
C MET A 21 0.90 -1.65 -3.31
N GLY A 22 0.81 -1.51 -4.63
CA GLY A 22 1.82 -2.03 -5.57
C GLY A 22 1.68 -3.50 -5.93
N ILE A 23 0.46 -4.04 -5.96
CA ILE A 23 0.21 -5.45 -6.29
C ILE A 23 0.74 -5.84 -7.69
N GLU A 24 0.73 -4.93 -8.66
CA GLU A 24 1.30 -5.16 -10.01
C GLU A 24 2.80 -5.46 -9.94
N ALA A 25 3.55 -4.63 -9.22
CA ALA A 25 4.99 -4.82 -9.04
C ALA A 25 5.28 -6.17 -8.36
N ARG A 26 4.49 -6.53 -7.35
CA ARG A 26 4.63 -7.82 -6.66
C ARG A 26 4.33 -9.00 -7.59
N LEU A 27 3.29 -8.91 -8.41
CA LEU A 27 2.95 -9.95 -9.39
C LEU A 27 4.10 -10.17 -10.38
N GLN A 28 4.70 -9.10 -10.92
CA GLN A 28 5.82 -9.20 -11.85
C GLN A 28 7.02 -9.95 -11.23
N VAL A 29 7.38 -9.63 -9.99
CA VAL A 29 8.46 -10.33 -9.27
C VAL A 29 8.13 -11.81 -9.10
N LEU A 30 6.90 -12.13 -8.70
CA LEU A 30 6.46 -13.53 -8.51
C LEU A 30 6.49 -14.33 -9.80
N LEU A 31 6.04 -13.74 -10.91
CA LEU A 31 6.09 -14.38 -12.22
C LEU A 31 7.53 -14.65 -12.66
N ARG A 32 8.45 -13.70 -12.48
CA ARG A 32 9.87 -13.88 -12.82
C ARG A 32 10.54 -14.98 -12.00
N SER A 33 10.15 -15.13 -10.73
CA SER A 33 10.71 -16.13 -9.82
C SER A 33 10.07 -17.52 -9.93
N SER A 34 8.89 -17.65 -10.55
CA SER A 34 8.18 -18.93 -10.64
C SER A 34 8.76 -19.83 -11.75
N ALA A 35 9.10 -21.07 -11.41
CA ALA A 35 9.76 -22.02 -12.32
C ALA A 35 8.80 -22.90 -13.17
N GLY A 36 7.48 -22.74 -13.04
CA GLY A 36 6.51 -23.61 -13.71
C GLY A 36 5.25 -22.90 -14.21
N ASP A 37 4.75 -23.35 -15.35
CA ASP A 37 3.59 -22.76 -16.04
C ASP A 37 2.30 -22.83 -15.21
N ALA A 38 2.11 -23.92 -14.45
CA ALA A 38 0.97 -24.06 -13.55
C ALA A 38 0.96 -22.97 -12.46
N SER A 39 2.12 -22.69 -11.85
CA SER A 39 2.26 -21.65 -10.82
C SER A 39 2.04 -20.25 -11.41
N ARG A 40 2.53 -20.00 -12.62
CA ARG A 40 2.30 -18.73 -13.34
C ARG A 40 0.82 -18.51 -13.64
N ALA A 41 0.13 -19.53 -14.15
CA ALA A 41 -1.29 -19.49 -14.43
C ALA A 41 -2.11 -19.24 -13.16
N GLN A 42 -1.75 -19.91 -12.06
CA GLN A 42 -2.40 -19.68 -10.77
C GLN A 42 -2.20 -18.24 -10.28
N LEU A 43 -1.00 -17.68 -10.40
CA LEU A 43 -0.71 -16.30 -10.01
C LEU A 43 -1.57 -15.29 -10.80
N LEU A 44 -1.63 -15.44 -12.13
CA LEU A 44 -2.44 -14.58 -12.98
C LEU A 44 -3.93 -14.70 -12.65
N ARG A 45 -4.43 -15.93 -12.46
CA ARG A 45 -5.83 -16.17 -12.08
C ARG A 45 -6.17 -15.55 -10.73
N SER A 46 -5.27 -15.67 -9.76
CA SER A 46 -5.48 -15.14 -8.40
C SER A 46 -5.44 -13.62 -8.41
N TYR A 47 -4.50 -13.01 -9.14
CA TYR A 47 -4.47 -11.57 -9.36
C TYR A 47 -5.76 -11.05 -10.00
N HIS A 48 -6.23 -11.72 -11.06
CA HIS A 48 -7.49 -11.36 -11.72
C HIS A 48 -8.67 -11.46 -10.75
N MET A 49 -8.79 -12.54 -10.00
CA MET A 49 -9.84 -12.72 -8.99
C MET A 49 -9.85 -11.60 -7.93
N LEU A 50 -8.66 -11.17 -7.47
CA LEU A 50 -8.52 -10.13 -6.45
C LEU A 50 -8.81 -8.71 -6.98
N THR A 51 -8.59 -8.44 -8.26
CA THR A 51 -8.61 -7.07 -8.81
C THR A 51 -9.75 -6.81 -9.79
N ASP A 52 -10.35 -7.85 -10.37
CA ASP A 52 -11.44 -7.73 -11.33
C ASP A 52 -12.74 -7.23 -10.67
N PRO A 53 -13.40 -6.21 -11.23
CA PRO A 53 -14.60 -5.61 -10.64
C PRO A 53 -15.82 -6.56 -10.63
N GLN A 54 -15.89 -7.54 -11.54
CA GLN A 54 -16.96 -8.53 -11.54
C GLN A 54 -16.74 -9.62 -10.48
N GLN A 55 -15.53 -9.76 -9.95
CA GLN A 55 -15.15 -10.68 -8.88
C GLN A 55 -14.94 -9.94 -7.55
N MET A 56 -13.79 -10.08 -6.89
CA MET A 56 -13.59 -9.48 -5.57
C MET A 56 -13.28 -7.99 -5.62
N GLY A 57 -12.80 -7.49 -6.77
CA GLY A 57 -12.21 -6.15 -6.88
C GLY A 57 -13.12 -5.03 -6.37
N GLU A 58 -14.41 -5.08 -6.70
CA GLU A 58 -15.41 -4.10 -6.23
C GLU A 58 -16.31 -4.63 -5.10
N ARG A 59 -16.45 -5.96 -4.98
CA ARG A 59 -17.30 -6.56 -3.94
C ARG A 59 -16.68 -6.47 -2.55
N PHE A 60 -15.35 -6.49 -2.47
CA PHE A 60 -14.60 -6.38 -1.21
C PHE A 60 -14.10 -4.96 -1.03
N GLN A 61 -14.11 -4.48 0.21
CA GLN A 61 -13.84 -3.09 0.56
C GLN A 61 -12.85 -3.03 1.73
N PHE A 62 -11.99 -2.02 1.72
CA PHE A 62 -11.02 -1.75 2.79
C PHE A 62 -11.42 -0.49 3.54
N PHE A 63 -11.39 -0.58 4.87
CA PHE A 63 -11.69 0.53 5.77
C PHE A 63 -10.63 0.57 6.87
N GLY A 64 -10.07 1.76 7.10
CA GLY A 64 -9.02 1.97 8.09
C GLY A 64 -9.53 2.79 9.27
N ILE A 65 -9.15 2.39 10.47
CA ILE A 65 -9.34 3.16 11.71
C ILE A 65 -7.95 3.44 12.27
N LEU A 66 -7.62 4.72 12.43
CA LEU A 66 -6.29 5.16 12.83
C LEU A 66 -6.40 6.23 13.92
N PRO A 67 -5.37 6.42 14.77
CA PRO A 67 -5.28 7.61 15.59
C PRO A 67 -5.30 8.86 14.70
N LEU A 68 -6.09 9.87 15.07
CA LEU A 68 -6.24 11.10 14.29
C LEU A 68 -4.91 11.82 14.07
N SER A 69 -3.99 11.72 15.02
CA SER A 69 -2.63 12.27 14.92
C SER A 69 -1.78 11.70 13.77
N ARG A 70 -2.14 10.53 13.20
CA ARG A 70 -1.46 9.94 12.05
C ARG A 70 -1.91 10.54 10.71
N VAL A 71 -3.07 11.17 10.68
CA VAL A 71 -3.69 11.71 9.46
C VAL A 71 -3.64 13.25 9.46
N GLN A 72 -3.56 13.88 10.63
CA GLN A 72 -3.35 15.32 10.75
C GLN A 72 -1.93 15.71 10.30
N GLU A 73 -1.83 16.85 9.62
CA GLU A 73 -0.53 17.43 9.32
C GLU A 73 0.25 17.69 10.62
N PRO A 74 1.59 17.45 10.62
CA PRO A 74 2.43 17.82 11.74
C PRO A 74 2.25 19.30 12.04
N ARG A 75 1.76 19.64 13.23
CA ARG A 75 1.62 21.04 13.63
C ARG A 75 3.01 21.69 13.60
N PRO A 76 3.22 22.80 12.86
CA PRO A 76 4.50 23.49 12.89
C PRO A 76 4.81 23.88 14.33
N GLN A 77 5.95 23.41 14.84
CA GLN A 77 6.40 23.76 16.17
C GLN A 77 6.63 25.28 16.21
N SER A 78 5.75 26.00 16.89
CA SER A 78 5.92 27.44 17.12
C SER A 78 6.80 27.63 18.36
N GLY A 79 8.11 27.78 18.15
CA GLY A 79 9.09 28.00 19.22
C GLY A 79 10.54 28.06 18.68
N LEU A 80 11.40 28.81 19.36
CA LEU A 80 12.83 28.99 19.02
C LEU A 80 13.68 27.82 19.54
N THR A 81 13.53 26.60 19.03
CA THR A 81 14.62 25.60 19.11
C THR A 81 14.44 24.52 18.04
N LEU A 82 15.07 24.74 16.89
CA LEU A 82 15.19 23.72 15.85
C LEU A 82 16.43 22.86 16.16
N GLU A 83 16.34 21.97 17.15
CA GLU A 83 17.33 20.88 17.27
C GLU A 83 17.06 19.89 16.13
N LYS A 84 17.70 20.17 14.99
CA LYS A 84 17.64 19.40 13.75
C LYS A 84 18.34 18.06 13.94
N ASN A 85 17.74 17.17 14.72
CA ASN A 85 18.19 15.79 14.85
C ASN A 85 17.76 15.04 13.58
N ARG A 86 18.53 15.24 12.50
CA ARG A 86 18.44 14.51 11.23
C ARG A 86 18.68 13.03 11.52
N ARG A 87 17.64 12.30 11.92
CA ARG A 87 17.66 10.85 11.81
C ARG A 87 17.77 10.53 10.31
N PRO A 88 18.78 9.78 9.86
CA PRO A 88 18.87 9.39 8.46
C PRO A 88 17.58 8.66 8.08
N ALA A 89 17.08 8.94 6.87
CA ALA A 89 15.92 8.24 6.35
C ALA A 89 16.18 6.72 6.45
N PRO A 90 15.18 5.92 6.85
CA PRO A 90 15.33 4.48 6.88
C PRO A 90 15.80 3.99 5.50
N LEU A 91 16.76 3.07 5.51
CA LEU A 91 17.34 2.52 4.29
C LEU A 91 16.23 1.96 3.39
N PRO A 92 16.36 2.08 2.06
CA PRO A 92 15.39 1.52 1.14
C PRO A 92 15.24 0.01 1.38
N VAL A 93 14.00 -0.47 1.36
CA VAL A 93 13.68 -1.89 1.52
C VAL A 93 14.37 -2.67 0.40
N ALA A 94 15.17 -3.67 0.77
CA ALA A 94 15.91 -4.49 -0.18
C ALA A 94 14.99 -5.04 -1.28
N GLY A 95 15.40 -4.89 -2.54
CA GLY A 95 14.67 -5.35 -3.73
C GLY A 95 13.75 -4.32 -4.40
N PHE A 96 13.39 -3.21 -3.75
CA PHE A 96 12.61 -2.14 -4.40
C PHE A 96 13.47 -1.20 -5.26
N SER A 97 14.77 -1.10 -4.98
CA SER A 97 15.73 -0.33 -5.76
C SER A 97 16.01 -0.91 -7.16
N GLU A 98 15.62 -2.16 -7.40
CA GLU A 98 15.86 -2.86 -8.68
C GLU A 98 14.67 -2.78 -9.65
N LEU A 99 13.54 -2.21 -9.21
CA LEU A 99 12.35 -2.01 -10.04
C LEU A 99 12.52 -0.72 -10.86
N THR A 100 13.20 -0.82 -12.00
CA THR A 100 13.21 0.24 -13.02
C THR A 100 11.93 0.14 -13.87
N TYR A 101 11.15 1.21 -13.91
CA TYR A 101 10.07 1.36 -14.88
C TYR A 101 10.68 1.85 -16.20
N SER A 102 10.54 1.04 -17.25
CA SER A 102 10.79 1.42 -18.65
C SER A 102 9.51 1.92 -19.29
#